data_AF-A0A357Z2J4-F1
#
_entry.id   AF-A0A357Z2J4-F1
#
_cell.length_a   1.000
_cell.length_b   1.000
_cell.length_c   1.000
_cell.angle_alpha   90.00
_cell.angle_beta   90.00
_cell.angle_gamma   90.00
#
_symmetry.space_group_name_H-M   'P 1'
#
loop_
_entity.id
_entity.type
_entity.pdbx_description
1 polymer ?
#
loop_
_entity_poly.entity_id
_entity_poly.type
_entity_poly.pdbx_seq_one_letter_code
_entity_poly.pdbx_strand_id
1 'polypeptide(L)'
;MLLSLLIVSWLIFVTTTASALFFRERTRGGLLGIFLLRTHAESPQAKKVAAAFAKACRCALLAAFGCSFLLLTRGMRPYAGIYLLVLAFAHFSSTWMILRHYREKLRAVKQKNGWAERPAGVVTVDLGVSREKGKSAVSAAWVWLFFLLSFAPLLYLSLTPAARETFPVGFSLIGPLCQTGAVFLYYQMKNLHAPAVEGEPEKNRACARAEERINTASAVLVA
;
A
#
# COMPACT_ATOMS: atom_id res chain seq x y z
N MET A 1 -1.66 28.89 -0.41
CA MET A 1 -1.78 27.84 0.63
C MET A 1 -2.93 26.86 0.36
N LEU A 2 -4.20 27.30 0.32
CA LEU A 2 -5.35 26.39 0.16
C LEU A 2 -5.36 25.61 -1.17
N LEU A 3 -5.02 26.27 -2.28
CA LEU A 3 -4.91 25.62 -3.59
C LEU A 3 -3.81 24.55 -3.62
N SER A 4 -2.67 24.84 -2.99
CA SER A 4 -1.55 23.89 -2.84
C SER A 4 -1.96 22.66 -2.03
N LEU A 5 -2.71 22.85 -0.93
CA LEU A 5 -3.24 21.75 -0.12
C LEU A 5 -4.24 20.88 -0.90
N LEU A 6 -5.08 21.48 -1.74
CA LEU A 6 -5.98 20.74 -2.63
C LEU A 6 -5.21 19.89 -3.63
N ILE A 7 -4.21 20.46 -4.31
CA ILE A 7 -3.37 19.75 -5.28
C ILE A 7 -2.68 18.55 -4.62
N VAL A 8 -2.06 18.75 -3.46
CA VAL A 8 -1.41 17.68 -2.69
C VAL A 8 -2.41 16.59 -2.31
N SER A 9 -3.60 16.98 -1.85
CA SER A 9 -4.65 16.02 -1.46
C SER A 9 -5.15 15.20 -2.65
N TRP A 10 -5.34 15.84 -3.81
CA TRP A 10 -5.72 15.15 -5.04
C TRP A 10 -4.64 14.18 -5.49
N LEU A 11 -3.36 14.57 -5.39
CA LEU A 11 -2.25 13.67 -5.67
C LEU A 11 -2.34 12.42 -4.78
N ILE A 12 -2.58 12.59 -3.47
CA ILE A 12 -2.74 11.47 -2.52
C ILE A 12 -3.94 10.59 -2.91
N PHE A 13 -5.08 11.17 -3.25
CA PHE A 13 -6.27 10.38 -3.61
C PHE A 13 -6.04 9.58 -4.89
N VAL A 14 -5.44 10.21 -5.91
CA VAL A 14 -5.12 9.59 -7.20
C VAL A 14 -4.09 8.48 -7.01
N THR A 15 -2.98 8.73 -6.31
CA THR A 15 -1.94 7.70 -6.09
C THR A 15 -2.48 6.52 -5.33
N THR A 16 -3.23 6.74 -4.23
CA THR A 16 -3.85 5.67 -3.44
C THR A 16 -4.81 4.82 -4.29
N THR A 17 -5.64 5.47 -5.12
CA THR A 17 -6.59 4.78 -6.01
C THR A 17 -5.85 4.02 -7.11
N ALA A 18 -4.82 4.63 -7.70
CA ALA A 18 -3.99 4.01 -8.73
C ALA A 18 -3.26 2.78 -8.18
N SER A 19 -2.70 2.84 -6.98
CA SER A 19 -2.09 1.69 -6.31
C SER A 19 -3.09 0.56 -6.09
N ALA A 20 -4.31 0.87 -5.64
CA ALA A 20 -5.37 -0.13 -5.47
C ALA A 20 -5.81 -0.77 -6.81
N LEU A 21 -5.88 0.03 -7.88
CA LEU A 21 -6.18 -0.46 -9.23
C LEU A 21 -5.01 -1.25 -9.82
N PHE A 22 -3.76 -0.89 -9.56
CA PHE A 22 -2.60 -1.65 -10.00
C PHE A 22 -2.51 -3.01 -9.29
N PHE A 23 -2.91 -3.06 -8.02
CA PHE A 23 -3.06 -4.32 -7.26
C PHE A 23 -4.07 -5.28 -7.88
N ARG A 24 -5.03 -4.78 -8.69
CA ARG A 24 -5.95 -5.61 -9.50
C ARG A 24 -5.23 -6.34 -10.64
N GLU A 25 -4.22 -5.71 -11.25
CA GLU A 25 -3.61 -6.16 -12.52
C GLU A 25 -2.28 -6.90 -12.35
N ARG A 26 -1.63 -6.82 -11.18
CA ARG A 26 -0.21 -7.21 -11.10
C ARG A 26 0.21 -7.91 -9.80
N THR A 27 -0.39 -9.06 -9.51
CA THR A 27 0.31 -10.10 -8.73
C THR A 27 0.42 -11.35 -9.59
N ARG A 28 1.63 -11.91 -9.71
CA ARG A 28 1.97 -13.10 -10.52
C ARG A 28 0.92 -14.21 -10.30
N GLY A 29 -0.06 -14.32 -11.21
CA GLY A 29 -1.13 -15.34 -11.15
C GLY A 29 -2.25 -15.08 -10.14
N GLY A 30 -2.49 -13.84 -9.70
CA GLY A 30 -3.54 -13.51 -8.74
C GLY A 30 -4.39 -12.30 -9.12
N LEU A 31 -5.69 -12.39 -8.83
CA LEU A 31 -6.64 -11.28 -8.94
C LEU A 31 -6.94 -10.77 -7.53
N LEU A 32 -6.75 -9.47 -7.26
CA LEU A 32 -6.96 -8.86 -5.93
C LEU A 32 -6.12 -9.53 -4.80
N GLY A 33 -4.92 -10.02 -5.12
CA GLY A 33 -4.07 -10.73 -4.16
C GLY A 33 -4.62 -12.10 -3.72
N ILE A 34 -5.51 -12.70 -4.53
CA ILE A 34 -5.96 -14.09 -4.40
C ILE A 34 -5.45 -14.84 -5.61
N PHE A 35 -4.69 -15.92 -5.37
CA PHE A 35 -4.20 -16.79 -6.43
C PHE A 35 -5.37 -17.49 -7.14
N LEU A 36 -5.42 -17.32 -8.46
CA LEU A 36 -6.40 -17.89 -9.38
C LEU A 36 -5.65 -18.32 -10.64
N LEU A 37 -5.86 -19.56 -11.10
CA LEU A 37 -5.37 -19.98 -12.40
C LEU A 37 -5.86 -18.99 -13.48
N ARG A 38 -5.04 -18.79 -14.52
CA ARG A 38 -5.32 -17.83 -15.60
C ARG A 38 -6.69 -18.08 -16.25
N THR A 39 -7.05 -19.35 -16.44
CA THR A 39 -8.37 -19.78 -16.95
C THR A 39 -9.53 -19.37 -16.05
N HIS A 40 -9.37 -19.42 -14.72
CA HIS A 40 -10.37 -18.98 -13.76
C HIS A 40 -10.42 -17.45 -13.59
N ALA A 41 -9.27 -16.77 -13.70
CA ALA A 41 -9.19 -15.32 -13.68
C ALA A 41 -9.87 -14.69 -14.92
N GLU A 42 -9.82 -15.37 -16.07
CA GLU A 42 -10.49 -14.94 -17.29
C GLU A 42 -11.99 -15.23 -17.33
N SER A 43 -12.50 -16.01 -16.36
CA SER A 43 -13.92 -16.34 -16.25
C SER A 43 -14.79 -15.07 -16.13
N PRO A 44 -16.01 -15.09 -16.70
CA PRO A 44 -16.91 -13.93 -16.64
C PRO A 44 -17.27 -13.54 -15.20
N GLN A 45 -17.31 -14.51 -14.27
CA GLN A 45 -17.58 -14.25 -12.84
C GLN A 45 -16.44 -13.49 -12.16
N ALA A 46 -15.18 -13.91 -12.39
CA ALA A 46 -14.01 -13.22 -11.82
C ALA A 46 -13.85 -11.80 -12.41
N LYS A 47 -14.02 -11.66 -13.74
CA LYS A 47 -14.00 -10.34 -14.41
C LYS A 47 -15.08 -9.40 -13.90
N LYS A 48 -16.30 -9.90 -13.62
CA LYS A 48 -17.40 -9.11 -13.05
C LYS A 48 -17.04 -8.57 -11.67
N VAL A 49 -16.43 -9.38 -10.80
CA VAL A 49 -15.96 -8.94 -9.48
C VAL A 49 -14.87 -7.89 -9.60
N ALA A 50 -13.90 -8.08 -10.49
CA ALA A 50 -12.81 -7.12 -10.73
C ALA A 50 -13.31 -5.78 -11.31
N ALA A 51 -14.25 -5.82 -12.25
CA ALA A 51 -14.84 -4.61 -12.83
C ALA A 51 -15.64 -3.82 -11.79
N ALA A 52 -16.40 -4.53 -10.93
CA ALA A 52 -17.15 -3.91 -9.83
C ALA A 52 -16.22 -3.29 -8.79
N PHE A 53 -15.11 -3.95 -8.45
CA PHE A 53 -14.04 -3.37 -7.61
C PHE A 53 -13.50 -2.07 -8.22
N ALA A 54 -13.11 -2.09 -9.50
CA ALA A 54 -12.56 -0.90 -10.17
C ALA A 54 -13.58 0.24 -10.29
N LYS A 55 -14.87 -0.07 -10.43
CA LYS A 55 -15.96 0.92 -10.38
C LYS A 55 -16.04 1.53 -8.98
N ALA A 56 -16.05 0.72 -7.92
CA ALA A 56 -16.11 1.20 -6.54
C ALA A 56 -14.93 2.10 -6.17
N CYS A 57 -13.70 1.74 -6.54
CA CYS A 57 -12.52 2.58 -6.30
C CYS A 57 -12.60 3.94 -7.03
N ARG A 58 -13.07 3.95 -8.29
CA ARG A 58 -13.29 5.20 -9.03
C ARG A 58 -14.40 6.06 -8.41
N CYS A 59 -15.48 5.45 -7.93
CA CYS A 59 -16.53 6.17 -7.21
C CYS A 59 -16.01 6.80 -5.91
N ALA A 60 -15.20 6.08 -5.13
CA ALA A 60 -14.57 6.61 -3.91
C ALA A 60 -13.65 7.80 -4.22
N LEU A 61 -12.84 7.70 -5.27
CA LEU A 61 -12.00 8.81 -5.74
C LEU A 61 -12.83 10.04 -6.13
N LEU A 62 -13.88 9.86 -6.94
CA LEU A 62 -14.75 10.96 -7.36
C LEU A 62 -15.47 11.61 -6.16
N ALA A 63 -15.88 10.81 -5.18
CA ALA A 63 -16.48 11.32 -3.95
C ALA A 63 -15.47 12.16 -3.15
N ALA A 64 -14.24 11.65 -2.95
CA ALA A 64 -13.19 12.39 -2.25
C ALA A 64 -12.82 13.70 -2.99
N PHE A 65 -12.73 13.65 -4.31
CA PHE A 65 -12.48 14.82 -5.16
C PHE A 65 -13.62 15.83 -5.04
N GLY A 66 -14.87 15.40 -5.16
CA GLY A 66 -16.06 16.24 -5.00
C GLY A 66 -16.11 16.91 -3.62
N CYS A 67 -15.92 16.14 -2.55
CA CYS A 67 -15.90 16.66 -1.18
C CYS A 67 -14.78 17.67 -0.96
N SER A 68 -13.61 17.50 -1.59
CA SER A 68 -12.50 18.44 -1.44
C SER A 68 -12.86 19.88 -1.85
N PHE A 69 -13.80 20.08 -2.79
CA PHE A 69 -14.25 21.41 -3.20
C PHE A 69 -15.04 22.16 -2.13
N LEU A 70 -15.54 21.49 -1.09
CA LEU A 70 -16.20 22.15 0.05
C LEU A 70 -15.26 23.14 0.75
N LEU A 71 -13.94 22.95 0.64
CA LEU A 71 -12.93 23.88 1.15
C LEU A 71 -12.90 25.24 0.44
N LEU A 72 -13.47 25.35 -0.77
CA LEU A 72 -13.56 26.63 -1.47
C LEU A 72 -14.58 27.56 -0.82
N THR A 73 -15.54 27.01 -0.06
CA THR A 73 -16.55 27.78 0.68
C THR A 73 -15.91 28.57 1.82
N ARG A 74 -16.40 29.80 2.06
CA ARG A 74 -15.81 30.70 3.08
C ARG A 74 -15.84 30.10 4.50
N GLY A 75 -16.87 29.32 4.83
CA GLY A 75 -17.04 28.73 6.18
C GLY A 75 -16.05 27.61 6.52
N MET A 76 -15.53 26.89 5.51
CA MET A 76 -14.67 25.73 5.72
C MET A 76 -13.17 26.06 5.74
N ARG A 77 -12.77 27.25 5.27
CA ARG A 77 -11.36 27.66 5.15
C ARG A 77 -10.58 27.60 6.47
N PRO A 78 -11.13 28.03 7.63
CA PRO A 78 -10.41 27.95 8.91
C PRO A 78 -10.09 26.50 9.33
N TYR A 79 -10.88 25.54 8.87
CA TYR A 79 -10.78 24.12 9.24
C TYR A 79 -10.05 23.28 8.19
N ALA A 80 -9.41 23.91 7.20
CA ALA A 80 -8.94 23.24 5.99
C ALA A 80 -7.98 22.05 6.27
N GLY A 81 -7.06 22.21 7.22
CA GLY A 81 -6.11 21.15 7.58
C GLY A 81 -6.80 19.92 8.18
N ILE A 82 -7.65 20.13 9.20
CA ILE A 82 -8.39 19.05 9.87
C ILE A 82 -9.35 18.37 8.91
N TYR A 83 -10.06 19.15 8.10
CA TYR A 83 -11.00 18.63 7.10
C TYR A 83 -10.30 17.73 6.07
N LEU A 84 -9.16 18.17 5.51
CA LEU A 84 -8.40 17.37 4.56
C LEU A 84 -7.83 16.10 5.17
N LEU A 85 -7.39 16.16 6.44
CA LEU A 85 -6.92 14.98 7.16
C LEU A 85 -8.05 13.95 7.33
N VAL A 86 -9.23 14.39 7.76
CA VAL A 86 -10.42 13.54 7.89
C VAL A 86 -10.84 12.96 6.54
N LEU A 87 -10.84 13.79 5.49
CA LEU A 87 -11.19 13.36 4.14
C LEU A 87 -10.19 12.33 3.59
N ALA A 88 -8.89 12.53 3.82
CA ALA A 88 -7.86 11.57 3.45
C ALA A 88 -8.03 10.25 4.21
N PHE A 89 -8.23 10.30 5.53
CA PHE A 89 -8.48 9.12 6.35
C PHE A 89 -9.73 8.36 5.88
N ALA A 90 -10.81 9.07 5.55
CA ALA A 90 -12.03 8.49 5.02
C ALA A 90 -11.80 7.82 3.65
N HIS A 91 -11.02 8.43 2.76
CA HIS A 91 -10.65 7.86 1.46
C HIS A 91 -9.80 6.58 1.61
N PHE A 92 -8.79 6.61 2.47
CA PHE A 92 -7.97 5.44 2.79
C PHE A 92 -8.82 4.30 3.37
N SER A 93 -9.66 4.61 4.36
CA SER A 93 -10.54 3.64 5.01
C SER A 93 -11.54 3.03 4.01
N SER A 94 -12.12 3.85 3.15
CA SER A 94 -13.05 3.40 2.11
C SER A 94 -12.37 2.47 1.11
N THR A 95 -11.17 2.84 0.65
CA THR A 95 -10.37 2.03 -0.29
C THR A 95 -10.01 0.67 0.33
N TRP A 96 -9.64 0.66 1.61
CA TRP A 96 -9.37 -0.57 2.37
C TRP A 96 -10.61 -1.47 2.50
N MET A 97 -11.76 -0.90 2.88
CA MET A 97 -13.02 -1.64 3.00
C MET A 97 -13.47 -2.23 1.66
N ILE A 98 -13.37 -1.46 0.57
CA ILE A 98 -13.65 -1.92 -0.79
C ILE A 98 -12.76 -3.13 -1.11
N LEU A 99 -11.44 -3.01 -0.90
CA LEU A 99 -10.51 -4.12 -1.13
C LEU A 99 -10.90 -5.37 -0.34
N ARG A 100 -11.20 -5.24 0.96
CA ARG A 100 -11.60 -6.38 1.80
C ARG A 100 -12.88 -7.04 1.28
N HIS A 101 -13.92 -6.25 1.01
CA HIS A 101 -15.20 -6.76 0.54
C HIS A 101 -15.07 -7.54 -0.77
N TYR A 102 -14.36 -6.97 -1.76
CA TYR A 102 -14.19 -7.63 -3.05
C TYR A 102 -13.25 -8.83 -2.99
N ARG A 103 -12.27 -8.86 -2.06
CA ARG A 103 -11.48 -10.07 -1.77
C ARG A 103 -12.35 -11.18 -1.20
N GLU A 104 -13.20 -10.89 -0.22
CA GLU A 104 -14.12 -11.87 0.36
C GLU A 104 -15.10 -12.40 -0.70
N LYS A 105 -15.66 -11.52 -1.54
CA LYS A 105 -16.51 -11.90 -2.66
C LYS A 105 -15.80 -12.81 -3.65
N LEU A 106 -14.54 -12.52 -3.97
CA LEU A 106 -13.74 -13.36 -4.87
C LEU A 106 -13.40 -14.72 -4.24
N ARG A 107 -13.14 -14.78 -2.91
CA ARG A 107 -12.99 -16.05 -2.18
C ARG A 107 -14.27 -16.88 -2.22
N ALA A 108 -15.44 -16.25 -2.04
CA ALA A 108 -16.73 -16.94 -2.12
C ALA A 108 -16.97 -17.53 -3.52
N VAL A 109 -16.65 -16.79 -4.59
CA VAL A 109 -16.71 -17.30 -5.97
C VAL A 109 -15.75 -18.48 -6.16
N LYS A 110 -14.52 -18.35 -5.64
CA LYS A 110 -13.52 -19.43 -5.69
C LYS A 110 -14.00 -20.71 -5.00
N GLN A 111 -14.59 -20.59 -3.81
CA GLN A 111 -15.15 -21.72 -3.07
C GLN A 111 -16.35 -22.33 -3.78
N LYS A 112 -17.30 -21.50 -4.24
CA LYS A 112 -18.52 -21.96 -4.91
C LYS A 112 -18.24 -22.76 -6.17
N ASN A 113 -17.22 -22.37 -6.93
CA ASN A 113 -16.87 -23.03 -8.18
C ASN A 113 -15.83 -24.16 -8.02
N GLY A 114 -15.49 -24.53 -6.78
CA GLY A 114 -14.54 -25.61 -6.51
C GLY A 114 -13.13 -25.33 -7.03
N TRP A 115 -12.73 -24.06 -7.22
CA TRP A 115 -11.39 -23.66 -7.69
C TRP A 115 -10.34 -23.80 -6.58
N ALA A 116 -10.41 -24.89 -5.81
CA ALA A 116 -9.60 -25.19 -4.64
C ALA A 116 -8.20 -25.73 -4.97
N GLU A 117 -7.87 -25.87 -6.25
CA GLU A 117 -6.56 -26.34 -6.69
C GLU A 117 -5.47 -25.36 -6.21
N ARG A 118 -4.76 -25.77 -5.15
CA ARG A 118 -3.34 -25.45 -5.06
C ARG A 118 -2.70 -26.12 -6.27
N PRO A 119 -1.82 -25.44 -7.02
CA PRO A 119 -1.06 -26.13 -8.06
C PRO A 119 -0.40 -27.36 -7.43
N ALA A 120 -0.54 -28.54 -8.07
CA ALA A 120 0.19 -29.72 -7.64
C ALA A 120 1.69 -29.36 -7.57
N GLY A 121 2.32 -29.67 -6.44
CA GLY A 121 3.72 -29.31 -6.21
C GLY A 121 3.98 -27.88 -5.71
N VAL A 122 3.06 -27.21 -5.00
CA VAL A 122 3.39 -25.97 -4.27
C VAL A 122 3.35 -26.23 -2.76
N VAL A 123 4.54 -26.26 -2.14
CA VAL A 123 4.72 -26.45 -0.70
C VAL A 123 4.78 -25.07 -0.04
N THR A 124 3.93 -24.82 0.95
CA THR A 124 3.86 -23.51 1.64
C THR A 124 5.05 -23.24 2.56
N VAL A 125 5.84 -24.28 2.90
CA VAL A 125 6.98 -24.18 3.80
C VAL A 125 8.10 -25.10 3.32
N ASP A 126 9.09 -24.54 2.62
CA ASP A 126 10.39 -25.19 2.41
C ASP A 126 11.33 -24.75 3.55
N LEU A 127 11.78 -25.70 4.37
CA LEU A 127 12.68 -25.45 5.51
C LEU A 127 14.04 -24.89 5.05
N GLY A 128 14.49 -25.21 3.83
CA GLY A 128 15.70 -24.68 3.23
C GLY A 128 15.56 -23.21 2.82
N VAL A 129 14.39 -22.80 2.35
CA VAL A 129 14.07 -21.39 2.06
C VAL A 129 13.90 -20.59 3.35
N SER A 130 13.30 -21.20 4.37
CA SER A 130 13.12 -20.56 5.69
C SER A 130 14.46 -20.22 6.37
N ARG A 131 15.50 -21.05 6.18
CA ARG A 131 16.87 -20.78 6.67
C ARG A 131 17.60 -19.64 5.95
N GLU A 132 17.16 -19.28 4.76
CA GLU A 132 17.75 -18.21 3.94
C GLU A 132 17.08 -16.85 4.15
N LYS A 133 15.92 -16.82 4.82
CA LYS A 133 15.15 -15.61 5.09
C LYS A 133 15.97 -14.61 5.91
N GLY A 134 15.96 -13.35 5.51
CA GLY A 134 16.67 -12.25 6.16
C GLY A 134 18.06 -11.97 5.61
N LYS A 135 18.66 -12.87 4.82
CA LYS A 135 20.02 -12.71 4.29
C LYS A 135 20.10 -11.82 3.06
N SER A 136 19.01 -11.75 2.29
CA SER A 136 18.90 -10.96 1.05
C SER A 136 18.14 -9.64 1.20
N ALA A 137 17.54 -9.42 2.37
CA ALA A 137 16.88 -8.17 2.71
C ALA A 137 17.85 -6.98 2.63
N VAL A 138 17.37 -5.86 2.09
CA VAL A 138 18.08 -4.57 2.25
C VAL A 138 18.26 -4.31 3.75
N SER A 139 19.46 -3.87 4.14
CA SER A 139 19.78 -3.65 5.55
C SER A 139 18.75 -2.71 6.19
N ALA A 140 18.25 -3.11 7.36
CA ALA A 140 17.32 -2.29 8.15
C ALA A 140 17.94 -0.93 8.52
N ALA A 141 19.28 -0.82 8.53
CA ALA A 141 20.00 0.42 8.78
C ALA A 141 19.54 1.57 7.87
N TRP A 142 19.18 1.28 6.61
CA TRP A 142 18.72 2.32 5.68
C TRP A 142 17.37 2.91 6.06
N VAL A 143 16.40 2.06 6.43
CA VAL A 143 15.07 2.51 6.87
C VAL A 143 15.19 3.34 8.14
N TRP A 144 16.02 2.91 9.09
CA TRP A 144 16.26 3.67 10.32
C TRP A 144 17.00 5.00 10.06
N LEU A 145 17.93 5.03 9.09
CA LEU A 145 18.59 6.27 8.66
C LEU A 145 17.59 7.27 8.07
N PHE A 146 16.70 6.84 7.17
CA PHE A 146 15.66 7.71 6.59
C PHE A 146 14.64 8.16 7.64
N PHE A 147 14.28 7.29 8.58
CA PHE A 147 13.47 7.66 9.73
C PHE A 147 14.13 8.78 10.54
N LEU A 148 15.41 8.67 10.88
CA LEU A 148 16.14 9.71 11.60
C LEU A 148 16.23 11.02 10.80
N LEU A 149 16.57 10.93 9.51
CA LEU A 149 16.65 12.10 8.62
C LEU A 149 15.31 12.84 8.50
N SER A 150 14.18 12.14 8.62
CA SER A 150 12.86 12.77 8.55
C SER A 150 12.58 13.76 9.69
N PHE A 151 13.34 13.73 10.78
CA PHE A 151 13.27 14.71 11.87
C PHE A 151 14.07 16.00 11.58
N ALA A 152 14.81 16.07 10.46
CA ALA A 152 15.59 17.27 10.13
C ALA A 152 14.78 18.58 10.13
N PRO A 153 13.52 18.63 9.60
CA PRO A 153 12.69 19.82 9.69
C PRO A 153 12.35 20.21 11.13
N LEU A 154 12.11 19.22 12.01
CA LEU A 154 11.84 19.47 13.43
C LEU A 154 13.08 20.01 14.15
N LEU A 155 14.26 19.45 13.87
CA LEU A 155 15.54 19.94 14.37
C LEU A 155 15.80 21.39 13.94
N TYR A 156 15.60 21.70 12.66
CA TYR A 156 15.76 23.05 12.13
C TYR A 156 14.84 24.07 12.82
N LEU A 157 13.55 23.74 13.00
CA LEU A 157 12.61 24.61 13.72
C LEU A 157 12.95 24.73 15.21
N SER A 158 13.54 23.69 15.80
CA SER A 158 13.96 23.71 17.21
C SER A 158 15.12 24.70 17.42
N LEU A 159 16.05 24.76 16.47
CA LEU A 159 17.22 25.64 16.50
C LEU A 159 16.94 27.07 16.03
N THR A 160 15.91 27.29 15.20
CA THR A 160 15.61 28.60 14.61
C THR A 160 14.20 29.08 15.01
N PRO A 161 14.04 29.82 16.12
CA PRO A 161 12.74 30.29 16.59
C PRO A 161 12.00 31.17 15.57
N ALA A 162 12.73 32.01 14.83
CA ALA A 162 12.17 32.87 13.79
C ALA A 162 11.49 32.09 12.65
N ALA A 163 11.96 30.86 12.37
CA ALA A 163 11.36 30.01 11.33
C ALA A 163 9.99 29.43 11.75
N ARG A 164 9.66 29.44 13.05
CA ARG A 164 8.39 28.93 13.59
C ARG A 164 7.20 29.85 13.28
N GLU A 165 7.46 31.13 13.05
CA GLU A 165 6.43 32.10 12.64
C GLU A 165 5.92 31.82 11.22
N THR A 166 6.80 31.29 10.36
CA THR A 166 6.51 31.01 8.95
C THR A 166 6.08 29.56 8.70
N PHE A 167 6.55 28.61 9.54
CA PHE A 167 6.28 27.19 9.37
C PHE A 167 5.83 26.54 10.69
N PRO A 168 4.55 26.12 10.81
CA PRO A 168 4.04 25.48 12.01
C PRO A 168 4.78 24.20 12.37
N VAL A 169 5.15 24.05 13.64
CA VAL A 169 5.87 22.88 14.17
C VAL A 169 5.14 21.56 13.86
N GLY A 170 3.80 21.55 13.87
CA GLY A 170 3.02 20.36 13.55
C GLY A 170 3.30 19.78 12.16
N PHE A 171 3.63 20.62 11.17
CA PHE A 171 3.95 20.13 9.82
C PHE A 171 5.32 19.47 9.72
N SER A 172 6.25 19.77 10.64
CA SER A 172 7.55 19.10 10.69
C SER A 172 7.45 17.62 11.10
N LEU A 173 6.33 17.22 11.70
CA LEU A 173 6.05 15.84 12.11
C LEU A 173 5.45 14.98 11.00
N ILE A 174 5.07 15.56 9.86
CA ILE A 174 4.53 14.80 8.71
C ILE A 174 5.55 13.78 8.22
N GLY A 175 6.82 14.19 8.05
CA GLY A 175 7.89 13.30 7.64
C GLY A 175 8.04 12.09 8.56
N PRO A 176 8.27 12.30 9.87
CA PRO A 176 8.37 11.22 10.86
C PRO A 176 7.15 10.29 10.92
N LEU A 177 5.94 10.84 10.84
CA LEU A 177 4.72 10.04 10.83
C LEU A 177 4.63 9.14 9.58
N CYS A 178 4.95 9.68 8.41
CA CYS A 178 5.04 8.89 7.18
C CYS A 178 6.12 7.79 7.27
N GLN A 179 7.30 8.13 7.81
CA GLN A 179 8.39 7.16 7.97
C GLN A 179 8.08 6.04 8.94
N THR A 180 7.27 6.30 9.98
CA THR A 180 6.80 5.26 10.89
C THR A 180 6.01 4.18 10.13
N GLY A 181 5.19 4.60 9.15
CA GLY A 181 4.50 3.69 8.23
C GLY A 181 5.47 2.90 7.34
N ALA A 182 6.50 3.54 6.82
CA ALA A 182 7.52 2.89 5.98
C ALA A 182 8.34 1.85 6.77
N VAL A 183 8.71 2.14 8.03
CA VAL A 183 9.34 1.19 8.95
C VAL A 183 8.46 -0.02 9.18
N PHE A 184 7.18 0.19 9.47
CA PHE A 184 6.21 -0.89 9.65
C PHE A 184 6.08 -1.75 8.38
N LEU A 185 5.95 -1.12 7.22
CA LEU A 185 5.86 -1.82 5.93
C LEU A 185 7.13 -2.61 5.62
N TYR A 186 8.32 -2.08 5.88
CA TYR A 186 9.58 -2.80 5.70
C TYR A 186 9.59 -4.11 6.49
N TYR A 187 9.24 -4.08 7.77
CA TYR A 187 9.22 -5.29 8.60
C TYR A 187 8.11 -6.28 8.19
N GLN A 188 6.95 -5.79 7.76
CA GLN A 188 5.89 -6.65 7.20
C GLN A 188 6.35 -7.32 5.90
N MET A 189 6.94 -6.54 4.99
CA MET A 189 7.38 -7.00 3.68
C MET A 189 8.57 -7.97 3.76
N LYS A 190 9.49 -7.74 4.70
CA LYS A 190 10.57 -8.68 5.05
C LYS A 190 10.02 -10.03 5.54
N ASN A 191 8.87 -10.02 6.20
CA ASN A 191 8.27 -11.22 6.80
C ASN A 191 7.28 -11.95 5.88
N LEU A 192 6.98 -11.42 4.69
CA LEU A 192 6.12 -12.08 3.70
C LEU A 192 6.68 -13.46 3.31
N HIS A 193 5.76 -14.39 3.05
CA HIS A 193 6.11 -15.74 2.62
C HIS A 193 6.22 -15.76 1.10
N ALA A 194 7.35 -16.25 0.60
CA ALA A 194 7.53 -16.58 -0.81
C ALA A 194 6.94 -17.97 -1.08
N PRO A 195 6.16 -18.17 -2.16
CA PRO A 195 5.70 -19.50 -2.55
C PRO A 195 6.88 -20.38 -2.99
N ALA A 196 6.84 -21.67 -2.64
CA ALA A 196 7.87 -22.65 -3.01
C ALA A 196 7.26 -23.81 -3.83
N VAL A 197 8.00 -24.27 -4.85
CA VAL A 197 7.63 -25.38 -5.74
C VAL A 197 8.33 -26.67 -5.31
N GLU A 198 7.58 -27.75 -5.17
CA GLU A 198 8.05 -29.09 -4.78
C GLU A 198 9.08 -29.62 -5.79
N GLY A 199 10.18 -30.19 -5.30
CA GLY A 199 11.23 -30.78 -6.14
C GLY A 199 12.28 -29.81 -6.70
N GLU A 200 12.14 -28.49 -6.54
CA GLU A 200 13.10 -27.49 -7.05
C GLU A 200 13.68 -26.54 -5.97
N PRO A 201 14.42 -27.07 -4.97
CA PRO A 201 14.86 -26.28 -3.80
C PRO A 201 15.80 -25.12 -4.15
N GLU A 202 16.66 -25.27 -5.17
CA GLU A 202 17.59 -24.21 -5.57
C GLU A 202 16.88 -23.01 -6.23
N LYS A 203 15.91 -23.28 -7.11
CA LYS A 203 15.08 -22.25 -7.74
C LYS A 203 14.20 -21.54 -6.72
N ASN A 204 13.64 -22.26 -5.75
CA ASN A 204 12.87 -21.66 -4.67
C ASN A 204 13.70 -20.70 -3.81
N ARG A 205 14.94 -21.07 -3.47
CA ARG A 205 15.87 -20.20 -2.72
C ARG A 205 16.21 -18.93 -3.52
N ALA A 206 16.52 -19.07 -4.81
CA ALA A 206 16.82 -17.93 -5.67
C ALA A 206 15.61 -16.99 -5.80
N CYS A 207 14.40 -17.55 -5.96
CA CYS A 207 13.17 -16.77 -6.07
C CYS A 207 12.85 -16.03 -4.76
N ALA A 208 12.93 -16.74 -3.62
CA ALA A 208 12.71 -16.14 -2.30
C ALA A 208 13.70 -15.00 -2.00
N ARG A 209 14.98 -15.17 -2.36
CA ARG A 209 15.99 -14.10 -2.21
C ARG A 209 15.68 -12.88 -3.07
N ALA A 210 15.29 -13.10 -4.32
CA ALA A 210 14.93 -12.01 -5.23
C ALA A 210 13.67 -11.27 -4.75
N GLU A 211 12.66 -12.01 -4.30
CA GLU A 211 11.40 -11.44 -3.81
C GLU A 211 11.59 -10.68 -2.49
N GLU A 212 12.38 -11.21 -1.55
CA GLU A 212 12.77 -10.50 -0.33
C GLU A 212 13.52 -9.20 -0.63
N ARG A 213 14.48 -9.24 -1.56
CA ARG A 213 15.25 -8.06 -1.97
C ARG A 213 14.36 -7.02 -2.64
N ILE A 214 13.47 -7.43 -3.56
CA ILE A 214 12.52 -6.51 -4.22
C ILE A 214 11.58 -5.90 -3.18
N ASN A 215 10.99 -6.71 -2.31
CA ASN A 215 10.04 -6.26 -1.30
C ASN A 215 10.67 -5.28 -0.29
N THR A 216 11.87 -5.58 0.18
CA THR A 216 12.60 -4.70 1.12
C THR A 216 13.14 -3.44 0.43
N ALA A 217 13.58 -3.52 -0.82
CA ALA A 217 13.99 -2.35 -1.60
C ALA A 217 12.80 -1.43 -1.92
N SER A 218 11.64 -1.99 -2.27
CA SER A 218 10.41 -1.21 -2.47
C SER A 218 9.98 -0.49 -1.19
N ALA A 219 10.09 -1.13 -0.03
CA ALA A 219 9.80 -0.46 1.24
C ALA A 219 10.80 0.67 1.58
N VAL A 220 12.08 0.49 1.25
CA VAL A 220 13.13 1.52 1.44
C VAL A 220 12.99 2.67 0.44
N LEU A 221 12.52 2.42 -0.79
CA LEU A 221 12.29 3.48 -1.78
C LEU A 221 11.02 4.30 -1.52
N VAL A 222 10.08 3.75 -0.76
CA VAL A 222 8.87 4.44 -0.30
C VAL A 222 9.13 5.25 0.98
N ALA A 223 10.17 4.88 1.75
CA ALA A 223 10.76 5.68 2.82
C ALA A 223 11.52 6.87 2.19
#